data_AF-A0A835GVJ6-F1
#
_entry.id   AF-A0A835GVJ6-F1
#
_cell.length_a   1.000
_cell.length_b   1.000
_cell.length_c   1.000
_cell.angle_alpha   90.00
_cell.angle_beta   90.00
_cell.angle_gamma   90.00
#
_symmetry.space_group_name_H-M   'P 1'
#
loop_
_entity.id
_entity.type
_entity.pdbx_description
1 polymer ?
#
loop_
_entity_poly.entity_id
_entity_poly.type
_entity_poly.pdbx_seq_one_letter_code
_entity_poly.pdbx_strand_id
1 'polypeptide(L)'
;MKSKLEPEERPICNAVNVFRERGNYLKRLELFEKSTEAYNEALRWNSSDVRSLLGRSLVRAKSTHYVGALADAARAAALEPQNLRALQIRAQTEYEKCAFERALVLAHRGQRMRRFPPDFAECVRCAEETVRECAGETAREVLQTAVTLLTNMEIRRQSLDEDAPKGSHRPRRMQPQTEQQVQNFSHISQPPPRPRRYVQEISRAEKQRAEQISRLMASKYLERMAHDKYFLTALCKDERLVSANKQGSLKLQELAHKALADVEKRQAVLRERRPLYAARALGPAARTRLSRARKEQLTHTQKQHATDARRLIQTAQSIYEERDTAKCLEQAEFGMEQIARKPANLLPGKDKFLQELHDIVGNAFLDQKRVRESKSEADRERRAFILLGMAVSREPSRDSVLRVRPPAPPRDAKVRIRTLERALSMSTRPSERCYLLHELARLNIDTKQPLKGRVYATKCQTGKAHSVERNLSLC
;
A
#
# COMPACT_ATOMS: atom_id res chain seq x y z
N MET A 1 -58.69 -36.62 16.96
CA MET A 1 -58.55 -35.30 16.30
C MET A 1 -58.21 -34.28 17.37
N LYS A 2 -56.94 -33.87 17.50
CA LYS A 2 -56.57 -32.74 18.37
C LYS A 2 -56.69 -31.48 17.51
N SER A 3 -57.76 -30.72 17.70
CA SER A 3 -57.83 -29.34 17.20
C SER A 3 -56.62 -28.60 17.75
N LYS A 4 -55.83 -28.00 16.88
CA LYS A 4 -54.78 -27.07 17.31
C LYS A 4 -55.50 -25.95 18.05
N LEU A 5 -55.27 -25.84 19.35
CA LEU A 5 -55.59 -24.64 20.12
C LEU A 5 -54.76 -23.51 19.49
N GLU A 6 -55.37 -22.73 18.61
CA GLU A 6 -54.80 -21.45 18.22
C GLU A 6 -54.83 -20.58 19.48
N PRO A 7 -53.66 -20.13 19.98
CA PRO A 7 -53.64 -19.25 21.14
C PRO A 7 -54.37 -17.97 20.74
N GLU A 8 -55.49 -17.67 21.41
CA GLU A 8 -56.15 -16.38 21.27
C GLU A 8 -55.14 -15.30 21.64
N GLU A 9 -54.68 -14.55 20.64
CA GLU A 9 -53.77 -13.44 20.82
C GLU A 9 -54.47 -12.38 21.68
N ARG A 10 -54.22 -12.43 23.00
CA ARG A 10 -54.70 -11.41 23.93
C ARG A 10 -54.21 -10.06 23.42
N PRO A 11 -55.09 -9.05 23.32
CA PRO A 11 -54.69 -7.74 22.81
C PRO A 11 -53.64 -7.16 23.75
N ILE A 12 -52.38 -7.20 23.31
CA ILE A 12 -51.28 -6.56 24.04
C ILE A 12 -51.53 -5.06 23.95
N CYS A 13 -51.95 -4.45 25.05
CA CYS A 13 -52.10 -3.01 25.14
C CYS A 13 -50.79 -2.34 24.70
N ASN A 14 -50.87 -1.40 23.75
CA ASN A 14 -49.72 -0.70 23.18
C ASN A 14 -48.70 -1.56 22.41
N ALA A 15 -49.10 -2.71 21.85
CA ALA A 15 -48.23 -3.58 21.04
C ALA A 15 -47.38 -2.81 20.01
N VAL A 16 -48.01 -1.90 19.25
CA VAL A 16 -47.36 -1.06 18.22
C VAL A 16 -46.21 -0.25 18.82
N ASN A 17 -46.41 0.37 19.98
CA ASN A 17 -45.39 1.17 20.64
C ASN A 17 -44.21 0.30 21.12
N VAL A 18 -44.49 -0.87 21.70
CA VAL A 18 -43.45 -1.79 22.17
C VAL A 18 -42.56 -2.27 21.02
N PHE A 19 -43.16 -2.74 19.92
CA PHE A 19 -42.43 -3.20 18.75
C PHE A 19 -41.69 -2.06 18.04
N ARG A 20 -42.27 -0.86 17.99
CA ARG A 20 -41.60 0.34 17.45
C ARG A 20 -40.37 0.73 18.27
N GLU A 21 -40.47 0.76 19.59
CA GLU A 21 -39.32 1.09 20.45
C GLU A 21 -38.25 0.00 20.44
N ARG A 22 -38.64 -1.28 20.37
CA ARG A 22 -37.72 -2.39 20.12
C ARG A 22 -36.99 -2.23 18.78
N GLY A 23 -37.71 -1.87 17.72
CA GLY A 23 -37.13 -1.56 16.42
C GLY A 23 -36.13 -0.39 16.49
N ASN A 24 -36.49 0.69 17.21
CA ASN A 24 -35.60 1.83 17.46
C ASN A 24 -34.33 1.44 18.21
N TYR A 25 -34.44 0.59 19.24
CA TYR A 25 -33.31 0.09 20.01
C TYR A 25 -32.37 -0.75 19.15
N LEU A 26 -32.91 -1.73 18.42
CA LEU A 26 -32.13 -2.60 17.52
C LEU A 26 -31.45 -1.81 16.39
N LYS A 27 -32.09 -0.75 15.88
CA LYS A 27 -31.50 0.17 14.91
C LYS A 27 -30.28 0.90 15.48
N ARG A 28 -30.31 1.31 16.76
CA ARG A 28 -29.16 1.97 17.42
C ARG A 28 -27.99 1.00 17.59
N LEU A 29 -28.27 -0.29 17.78
CA LEU A 29 -27.27 -1.36 17.80
C LEU A 29 -26.82 -1.82 16.39
N GLU A 30 -27.28 -1.16 15.33
CA GLU A 30 -26.97 -1.50 13.93
C GLU A 30 -27.42 -2.91 13.48
N LEU A 31 -28.30 -3.56 14.25
CA LEU A 31 -28.90 -4.85 13.91
C LEU A 31 -30.10 -4.64 12.98
N PHE A 32 -29.82 -4.25 11.73
CA PHE A 32 -30.85 -3.75 10.82
C PHE A 32 -31.89 -4.79 10.38
N GLU A 33 -31.52 -6.07 10.22
CA GLU A 33 -32.47 -7.13 9.85
C GLU A 33 -33.52 -7.35 10.96
N LYS A 34 -33.05 -7.59 12.20
CA LYS A 34 -33.92 -7.74 13.38
C LYS A 34 -34.75 -6.49 13.65
N SER A 35 -34.20 -5.30 13.40
CA SER A 35 -34.94 -4.05 13.50
C SER A 35 -36.08 -3.98 12.47
N THR A 36 -35.83 -4.42 11.23
CA THR A 36 -36.86 -4.47 10.18
C THR A 36 -38.00 -5.43 10.54
N GLU A 37 -37.67 -6.58 11.14
CA GLU A 37 -38.66 -7.54 11.65
C GLU A 37 -39.54 -6.92 12.74
N ALA A 38 -38.94 -6.25 13.73
CA ALA A 38 -39.70 -5.57 14.78
C ALA A 38 -40.64 -4.49 14.23
N TYR A 39 -40.22 -3.71 13.22
CA TYR A 39 -41.12 -2.77 12.56
C TYR A 39 -42.20 -3.44 11.70
N ASN A 40 -41.92 -4.61 11.12
CA ASN A 40 -42.93 -5.39 10.41
C ASN A 40 -44.02 -5.87 11.40
N GLU A 41 -43.63 -6.33 12.59
CA GLU A 41 -44.57 -6.70 13.65
C GLU A 41 -45.42 -5.49 14.10
N ALA A 42 -44.81 -4.32 14.31
CA ALA A 42 -45.55 -3.09 14.63
C ALA A 42 -46.60 -2.75 13.56
N LEU A 43 -46.24 -2.89 12.28
CA LEU A 43 -47.12 -2.58 11.14
C LEU A 43 -48.14 -3.67 10.84
N ARG A 44 -47.98 -4.89 11.38
CA ARG A 44 -49.02 -5.93 11.35
C ARG A 44 -50.19 -5.54 12.26
N TRP A 45 -49.89 -5.02 13.45
CA TRP A 45 -50.89 -4.56 14.41
C TRP A 45 -51.57 -3.25 13.98
N ASN A 46 -50.81 -2.30 13.43
CA ASN A 46 -51.38 -1.09 12.84
C ASN A 46 -50.66 -0.73 11.54
N SER A 47 -51.33 -0.95 10.41
CA SER A 47 -50.76 -0.72 9.08
C SER A 47 -50.60 0.75 8.71
N SER A 48 -51.24 1.67 9.43
CA SER A 48 -51.22 3.12 9.20
C SER A 48 -50.38 3.91 10.20
N ASP A 49 -49.58 3.26 11.06
CA ASP A 49 -48.67 3.98 11.96
C ASP A 49 -47.50 4.63 11.20
N VAL A 50 -47.60 5.95 11.01
CA VAL A 50 -46.60 6.76 10.29
C VAL A 50 -45.22 6.66 10.93
N ARG A 51 -45.13 6.63 12.26
CA ARG A 51 -43.82 6.58 12.96
C ARG A 51 -43.11 5.25 12.70
N SER A 52 -43.84 4.14 12.68
CA SER A 52 -43.28 2.83 12.33
C SER A 52 -42.88 2.73 10.86
N LEU A 53 -43.66 3.32 9.93
CA LEU A 53 -43.29 3.41 8.51
C LEU A 53 -42.00 4.20 8.30
N LEU A 54 -41.87 5.37 8.94
CA LEU A 54 -40.66 6.20 8.86
C LEU A 54 -39.45 5.50 9.51
N GLY A 55 -39.67 4.82 10.64
CA GLY A 55 -38.65 4.00 11.30
C GLY A 55 -38.12 2.87 10.41
N ARG A 56 -39.03 2.10 9.81
CA ARG A 56 -38.68 1.01 8.88
C ARG A 56 -37.99 1.52 7.62
N SER A 57 -38.46 2.63 7.06
CA SER A 57 -37.82 3.28 5.91
C SER A 57 -36.35 3.60 6.20
N LEU A 58 -36.06 4.22 7.34
CA LEU A 58 -34.70 4.58 7.72
C LEU A 58 -33.80 3.35 7.90
N VAL A 59 -34.32 2.28 8.50
CA VAL A 59 -33.57 1.02 8.64
C VAL A 59 -33.29 0.40 7.27
N ARG A 60 -34.29 0.31 6.40
CA ARG A 60 -34.14 -0.21 5.04
C ARG A 60 -33.13 0.60 4.23
N ALA A 61 -33.10 1.91 4.40
CA ALA A 61 -32.11 2.80 3.77
C ALA A 61 -30.69 2.43 4.19
N LYS A 62 -30.46 2.28 5.50
CA LYS A 62 -29.18 1.87 6.08
C LYS A 62 -28.76 0.46 5.66
N SER A 63 -29.72 -0.46 5.50
CA SER A 63 -29.51 -1.80 4.94
C SER A 63 -29.37 -1.83 3.41
N THR A 64 -29.31 -0.69 2.72
CA THR A 64 -29.23 -0.57 1.26
C THR A 64 -30.46 -1.06 0.47
N HIS A 65 -31.60 -1.29 1.14
CA HIS A 65 -32.89 -1.60 0.52
C HIS A 65 -33.69 -0.32 0.17
N TYR A 66 -33.11 0.50 -0.72
CA TYR A 66 -33.63 1.84 -1.04
C TYR A 66 -35.05 1.87 -1.63
N VAL A 67 -35.40 0.92 -2.50
CA VAL A 67 -36.73 0.87 -3.13
C VAL A 67 -37.84 0.70 -2.07
N GLY A 68 -37.63 -0.24 -1.14
CA GLY A 68 -38.56 -0.46 -0.04
C GLY A 68 -38.61 0.71 0.94
N ALA A 69 -37.48 1.38 1.18
CA ALA A 69 -37.44 2.59 2.00
C ALA A 69 -38.25 3.75 1.38
N LEU A 70 -38.06 4.02 0.09
CA LEU A 70 -38.79 5.06 -0.63
C LEU A 70 -40.29 4.78 -0.67
N ALA A 71 -40.70 3.52 -0.83
CA ALA A 71 -42.11 3.12 -0.79
C ALA A 71 -42.74 3.36 0.59
N ASP A 72 -42.04 2.99 1.67
CA ASP A 72 -42.51 3.23 3.05
C ASP A 72 -42.61 4.72 3.36
N ALA A 73 -41.63 5.52 2.94
CA ALA A 73 -41.65 6.97 3.12
C ALA A 73 -42.73 7.67 2.28
N ALA A 74 -43.01 7.17 1.06
CA ALA A 74 -44.11 7.66 0.24
C ALA A 74 -45.48 7.38 0.88
N ARG A 75 -45.66 6.18 1.44
CA ARG A 75 -46.87 5.83 2.21
C ARG A 75 -47.03 6.71 3.45
N ALA A 76 -45.96 6.96 4.20
CA ALA A 76 -45.97 7.87 5.34
C ALA A 76 -46.37 9.31 4.94
N ALA A 77 -45.87 9.80 3.81
CA ALA A 77 -46.23 11.12 3.29
C ALA A 77 -47.68 11.21 2.80
N ALA A 78 -48.26 10.11 2.30
CA ALA A 78 -49.67 10.06 1.92
C ALA A 78 -50.61 10.11 3.14
N LEU A 79 -50.21 9.47 4.25
CA LEU A 79 -50.97 9.49 5.50
C LEU A 79 -50.87 10.82 6.24
N GLU A 80 -49.67 11.43 6.28
CA GLU A 80 -49.43 12.73 6.89
C GLU A 80 -48.65 13.66 5.94
N PRO A 81 -49.34 14.40 5.03
CA PRO A 81 -48.69 15.29 4.07
C PRO A 81 -47.92 16.45 4.72
N GLN A 82 -48.35 16.89 5.91
CA GLN A 82 -47.70 17.96 6.66
C GLN A 82 -46.39 17.50 7.33
N ASN A 83 -46.16 16.19 7.42
CA ASN A 83 -44.99 15.63 8.09
C ASN A 83 -43.75 15.71 7.20
N LEU A 84 -43.00 16.80 7.34
CA LEU A 84 -41.75 17.04 6.60
C LEU A 84 -40.66 15.97 6.87
N ARG A 85 -40.79 15.14 7.91
CA ARG A 85 -39.83 14.05 8.18
C ARG A 85 -39.87 12.99 7.09
N ALA A 86 -41.03 12.73 6.47
CA ALA A 86 -41.13 11.82 5.35
C ALA A 86 -40.35 12.35 4.13
N LEU A 87 -40.50 13.64 3.82
CA LEU A 87 -39.75 14.31 2.76
C LEU A 87 -38.23 14.28 3.03
N GLN A 88 -37.83 14.53 4.27
CA GLN A 88 -36.43 14.45 4.68
C GLN A 88 -35.83 13.06 4.48
N ILE A 89 -36.54 12.01 4.95
CA ILE A 89 -36.08 10.63 4.77
C ILE A 89 -36.04 10.26 3.27
N ARG A 90 -36.94 10.79 2.45
CA ARG A 90 -36.89 10.63 0.98
C ARG A 90 -35.66 11.31 0.36
N ALA A 91 -35.36 12.56 0.72
CA ALA A 91 -34.17 13.25 0.24
C ALA A 91 -32.88 12.49 0.63
N GLN A 92 -32.80 12.07 1.89
CA GLN A 92 -31.68 11.29 2.41
C GLN A 92 -31.56 9.92 1.74
N THR A 93 -32.67 9.21 1.54
CA THR A 93 -32.65 7.88 0.89
C THR A 93 -32.29 7.97 -0.59
N GLU A 94 -32.75 8.99 -1.32
CA GLU A 94 -32.30 9.23 -2.70
C GLU A 94 -30.81 9.60 -2.74
N TYR A 95 -30.31 10.36 -1.77
CA TYR A 95 -28.87 10.62 -1.65
C TYR A 95 -28.09 9.33 -1.39
N GLU A 96 -28.55 8.50 -0.44
CA GLU A 96 -27.94 7.22 -0.12
C GLU A 96 -28.01 6.23 -1.30
N LYS A 97 -29.06 6.31 -2.12
CA LYS A 97 -29.23 5.58 -3.37
C LYS A 97 -28.36 6.10 -4.53
N CYS A 98 -27.68 7.24 -4.36
CA CYS A 98 -26.86 7.93 -5.36
C CYS A 98 -27.64 8.70 -6.44
N ALA A 99 -28.93 8.95 -6.23
CA ALA A 99 -29.71 9.86 -7.09
C ALA A 99 -29.54 11.31 -6.61
N PHE A 100 -28.32 11.85 -6.69
CA PHE A 100 -27.95 13.14 -6.10
C PHE A 100 -28.80 14.31 -6.59
N GLU A 101 -29.15 14.35 -7.88
CA GLU A 101 -30.02 15.38 -8.45
C GLU A 101 -31.40 15.39 -7.76
N ARG A 102 -32.02 14.21 -7.62
CA ARG A 102 -33.34 14.07 -6.96
C ARG A 102 -33.25 14.40 -5.48
N ALA A 103 -32.19 13.94 -4.81
CA ALA A 103 -31.96 14.27 -3.42
C ALA A 103 -31.84 15.78 -3.21
N LEU A 104 -31.11 16.46 -4.09
CA LEU A 104 -30.85 17.89 -4.04
C LEU A 104 -32.14 18.70 -4.30
N VAL A 105 -32.95 18.30 -5.29
CA VAL A 105 -34.28 18.90 -5.53
C VAL A 105 -35.21 18.72 -4.32
N LEU A 106 -35.32 17.50 -3.78
CA LEU A 106 -36.16 17.22 -2.60
C LEU A 106 -35.67 17.97 -1.36
N ALA A 107 -34.34 18.09 -1.18
CA ALA A 107 -33.74 18.77 -0.06
C ALA A 107 -33.93 20.29 -0.12
N HIS A 108 -33.76 20.92 -1.29
CA HIS A 108 -34.08 22.34 -1.46
C HIS A 108 -35.57 22.62 -1.26
N ARG A 109 -36.47 21.74 -1.74
CA ARG A 109 -37.91 21.84 -1.46
C ARG A 109 -38.16 21.84 0.05
N GLY A 110 -37.57 20.88 0.77
CA GLY A 110 -37.69 20.79 2.23
C GLY A 110 -37.11 21.99 2.97
N GLN A 111 -35.97 22.50 2.53
CA GLN A 111 -35.28 23.66 3.13
C GLN A 111 -36.11 24.95 3.03
N ARG A 112 -36.89 25.12 1.95
CA ARG A 112 -37.83 26.25 1.79
C ARG A 112 -39.02 26.15 2.76
N MET A 113 -39.47 24.93 3.04
CA MET A 113 -40.58 24.68 3.96
C MET A 113 -40.15 24.83 5.43
N ARG A 114 -38.92 24.38 5.76
CA ARG A 114 -38.40 24.40 7.13
C ARG A 114 -36.88 24.58 7.16
N ARG A 115 -36.43 25.61 7.89
CA ARG A 115 -35.00 25.93 8.07
C ARG A 115 -34.30 25.14 9.18
N PHE A 116 -35.01 24.84 10.28
CA PHE A 116 -34.47 24.10 11.42
C PHE A 116 -35.33 22.87 11.76
N PRO A 117 -34.76 21.71 12.09
CA PRO A 117 -33.32 21.36 12.10
C PRO A 117 -32.65 21.43 10.71
N PRO A 118 -31.32 21.59 10.64
CA PRO A 118 -30.58 21.80 9.38
C PRO A 118 -30.43 20.54 8.51
N ASP A 119 -31.22 19.48 8.76
CA ASP A 119 -31.14 18.20 8.05
C ASP A 119 -31.24 18.33 6.51
N PHE A 120 -32.10 19.24 6.02
CA PHE A 120 -32.22 19.52 4.59
C PHE A 120 -31.01 20.27 4.05
N ALA A 121 -30.49 21.25 4.78
CA ALA A 121 -29.31 22.01 4.39
C ALA A 121 -28.05 21.12 4.36
N GLU A 122 -27.95 20.17 5.30
CA GLU A 122 -26.90 19.15 5.30
C GLU A 122 -26.99 18.25 4.07
N CYS A 123 -28.20 17.79 3.71
CA CYS A 123 -28.40 16.97 2.52
C CYS A 123 -28.03 17.73 1.23
N VAL A 124 -28.42 19.01 1.12
CA VAL A 124 -28.01 19.89 0.01
C VAL A 124 -26.49 19.99 -0.05
N ARG A 125 -25.83 20.33 1.07
CA ARG A 125 -24.38 20.49 1.11
C ARG A 125 -23.66 19.21 0.68
N CYS A 126 -24.06 18.07 1.25
CA CYS A 126 -23.49 16.75 0.91
C CYS A 126 -23.70 16.39 -0.57
N ALA A 127 -24.89 16.65 -1.12
CA ALA A 127 -25.18 16.41 -2.54
C ALA A 127 -24.38 17.33 -3.46
N GLU A 128 -24.34 18.64 -3.18
CA GLU A 128 -23.55 19.62 -3.94
C GLU A 128 -22.05 19.28 -3.91
N GLU A 129 -21.50 18.97 -2.74
CA GLU A 129 -20.10 18.60 -2.58
C GLU A 129 -19.79 17.31 -3.35
N THR A 130 -20.66 16.30 -3.25
CA THR A 130 -20.48 15.04 -3.98
C THR A 130 -20.50 15.27 -5.49
N VAL A 131 -21.44 16.07 -6.00
CA VAL A 131 -21.47 16.36 -7.44
C VAL A 131 -20.27 17.22 -7.85
N ARG A 132 -19.85 18.19 -7.03
CA ARG A 132 -18.63 18.99 -7.31
C ARG A 132 -17.37 18.13 -7.34
N GLU A 133 -17.19 17.23 -6.38
CA GLU A 133 -16.06 16.30 -6.34
C GLU A 133 -16.05 15.36 -7.55
N CYS A 134 -17.22 14.97 -8.05
CA CYS A 134 -17.33 14.04 -9.17
C CYS A 134 -17.28 14.73 -10.53
N ALA A 135 -17.96 15.86 -10.73
CA ALA A 135 -18.15 16.52 -12.01
C ALA A 135 -17.33 17.79 -12.19
N GLY A 136 -16.67 18.29 -11.14
CA GLY A 136 -15.86 19.51 -11.15
C GLY A 136 -16.62 20.75 -10.67
N GLU A 137 -15.90 21.87 -10.58
CA GLU A 137 -16.43 23.13 -10.02
C GLU A 137 -17.56 23.74 -10.87
N THR A 138 -17.49 23.59 -12.20
CA THR A 138 -18.49 24.09 -13.16
C THR A 138 -19.85 23.42 -13.01
N ALA A 139 -19.90 22.18 -12.54
CA ALA A 139 -21.15 21.45 -12.34
C ALA A 139 -22.03 22.07 -11.23
N ARG A 140 -21.44 22.80 -10.29
CA ARG A 140 -22.18 23.45 -9.20
C ARG A 140 -23.14 24.51 -9.73
N GLU A 141 -22.67 25.36 -10.63
CA GLU A 141 -23.45 26.48 -11.20
C GLU A 141 -24.59 25.96 -12.06
N VAL A 142 -24.32 24.90 -12.84
CA VAL A 142 -25.33 24.21 -13.66
C VAL A 142 -26.38 23.53 -12.79
N LEU A 143 -26.01 22.95 -11.64
CA LEU A 143 -26.99 22.35 -10.74
C LEU A 143 -27.87 23.39 -10.05
N GLN A 144 -27.31 24.51 -9.61
CA GLN A 144 -28.11 25.58 -9.00
C GLN A 144 -29.17 26.13 -9.97
N THR A 145 -28.81 26.27 -11.25
CA THR A 145 -29.74 26.65 -12.31
C THR A 145 -30.70 25.51 -12.69
N ALA A 146 -30.27 24.25 -12.67
CA ALA A 146 -31.14 23.11 -12.93
C ALA A 146 -32.20 22.88 -11.84
N VAL A 147 -31.88 23.15 -10.57
CA VAL A 147 -32.82 23.01 -9.45
C VAL A 147 -34.01 23.94 -9.61
N THR A 148 -33.79 25.20 -9.98
CA THR A 148 -34.88 26.17 -10.19
C THR A 148 -35.79 25.76 -11.35
N LEU A 149 -35.23 25.15 -12.40
CA LEU A 149 -35.99 24.64 -13.54
C LEU A 149 -36.73 23.34 -13.22
N LEU A 150 -36.09 22.38 -12.54
CA LEU A 150 -36.68 21.11 -12.15
C LEU A 150 -37.83 21.28 -11.17
N THR A 151 -37.77 22.28 -10.28
CA THR A 151 -38.91 22.61 -9.41
C THR A 151 -40.14 23.02 -10.19
N ASN A 152 -39.99 23.80 -11.27
CA ASN A 152 -41.10 24.24 -12.10
C ASN A 152 -41.71 23.07 -12.91
N MET A 153 -40.88 22.10 -13.28
CA MET A 153 -41.29 20.88 -14.00
C MET A 153 -41.93 19.83 -13.09
N GLU A 154 -41.48 19.69 -11.84
CA GLU A 154 -42.10 18.78 -10.86
C GLU A 154 -43.46 19.27 -10.36
N ILE A 155 -43.67 20.59 -10.24
CA ILE A 155 -45.01 21.18 -9.98
C ILE A 155 -45.97 20.83 -11.13
N ARG A 156 -45.49 20.83 -12.38
CA ARG A 156 -46.24 20.37 -13.55
C ARG A 156 -46.44 18.85 -13.62
N ARG A 157 -45.55 18.04 -13.02
CA ARG A 157 -45.69 16.57 -12.97
C ARG A 157 -46.65 16.10 -11.88
N GLN A 158 -46.62 16.71 -10.69
CA GLN A 158 -47.56 16.40 -9.60
C GLN A 158 -49.01 16.71 -9.98
N SER A 159 -49.25 17.69 -10.87
CA SER A 159 -50.58 17.98 -11.43
C SER A 159 -51.01 17.06 -12.59
N LEU A 160 -50.08 16.30 -13.20
CA LEU A 160 -50.36 15.32 -14.25
C LEU A 160 -50.48 13.89 -13.69
N ASP A 161 -49.84 13.60 -12.56
CA ASP A 161 -49.84 12.27 -11.94
C ASP A 161 -51.21 11.90 -11.29
N GLU A 162 -52.12 12.86 -11.07
CA GLU A 162 -53.50 12.57 -10.64
C GLU A 162 -54.41 12.06 -11.78
N ASP A 163 -54.09 12.34 -13.06
CA ASP A 163 -54.97 12.07 -14.21
C ASP A 163 -54.33 11.25 -15.36
N ALA A 164 -53.14 10.66 -15.19
CA ALA A 164 -52.46 9.97 -16.29
C ALA A 164 -52.93 8.51 -16.51
N PRO A 165 -53.53 8.15 -17.67
CA PRO A 165 -53.68 6.75 -18.07
C PRO A 165 -52.30 6.15 -18.38
N LYS A 166 -52.08 4.90 -17.93
CA LYS A 166 -50.82 4.16 -18.08
C LYS A 166 -50.44 4.00 -19.55
N GLY A 167 -49.52 4.85 -20.02
CA GLY A 167 -49.02 4.84 -21.40
C GLY A 167 -48.07 3.67 -21.70
N SER A 168 -48.38 2.96 -22.78
CA SER A 168 -47.59 1.88 -23.37
C SER A 168 -46.18 2.32 -23.77
N HIS A 169 -45.17 1.54 -23.38
CA HIS A 169 -43.80 1.70 -23.85
C HIS A 169 -43.69 1.44 -25.36
N ARG A 170 -43.33 2.47 -26.14
CA ARG A 170 -42.72 2.27 -27.48
C ARG A 170 -41.20 2.35 -27.34
N PRO A 171 -40.43 1.34 -27.80
CA PRO A 171 -38.99 1.43 -27.81
C PRO A 171 -38.52 2.39 -28.91
N ARG A 172 -37.54 3.24 -28.57
CA ARG A 172 -36.87 4.17 -29.50
C ARG A 172 -35.98 3.39 -30.47
N ARG A 173 -36.18 3.63 -31.76
CA ARG A 173 -35.35 3.14 -32.87
C ARG A 173 -34.17 4.10 -33.03
N MET A 174 -32.96 3.63 -32.72
CA MET A 174 -31.71 4.29 -33.11
C MET A 174 -31.03 3.39 -34.13
N GLN A 175 -30.87 3.87 -35.36
CA GLN A 175 -30.06 3.23 -36.41
C GLN A 175 -28.62 3.75 -36.31
N PRO A 176 -27.60 2.87 -36.35
CA PRO A 176 -26.25 3.27 -36.74
C PRO A 176 -26.12 3.27 -38.27
N GLN A 177 -25.67 4.39 -38.83
CA GLN A 177 -24.99 4.47 -40.12
C GLN A 177 -23.64 3.73 -39.95
N THR A 178 -22.98 3.08 -40.92
CA THR A 178 -23.02 2.99 -42.38
C THR A 178 -22.18 1.76 -42.71
N GLU A 179 -22.47 1.02 -43.78
CA GLU A 179 -21.43 0.57 -44.72
C GLU A 179 -22.11 0.04 -45.99
N GLN A 180 -21.65 0.58 -47.11
CA GLN A 180 -22.24 0.48 -48.43
C GLN A 180 -21.73 -0.75 -49.19
N GLN A 181 -22.57 -1.19 -50.14
CA GLN A 181 -22.27 -1.97 -51.35
C GLN A 181 -21.90 -3.45 -51.17
N VAL A 182 -22.82 -4.34 -51.56
CA VAL A 182 -22.75 -5.09 -52.84
C VAL A 182 -24.18 -5.38 -53.30
N GLN A 183 -24.45 -5.12 -54.58
CA GLN A 183 -25.72 -5.37 -55.26
C GLN A 183 -26.00 -6.87 -55.46
N ASN A 184 -27.29 -7.18 -55.64
CA ASN A 184 -27.86 -8.22 -56.52
C ASN A 184 -28.42 -9.54 -55.92
N PHE A 185 -29.76 -9.62 -56.06
CA PHE A 185 -30.62 -10.74 -56.49
C PHE A 185 -30.98 -11.90 -55.52
N SER A 186 -32.22 -11.77 -55.01
CA SER A 186 -33.37 -12.69 -55.11
C SER A 186 -33.36 -14.11 -54.50
N HIS A 187 -34.42 -14.32 -53.68
CA HIS A 187 -35.16 -15.56 -53.40
C HIS A 187 -34.52 -16.66 -52.53
N ILE A 188 -35.04 -16.82 -51.31
CA ILE A 188 -35.84 -17.99 -50.83
C ILE A 188 -35.96 -17.92 -49.30
N SER A 189 -37.20 -18.01 -48.84
CA SER A 189 -37.61 -18.00 -47.43
C SER A 189 -37.08 -19.22 -46.68
N GLN A 190 -36.30 -19.00 -45.62
CA GLN A 190 -36.13 -19.95 -44.50
C GLN A 190 -36.22 -19.18 -43.18
N PRO A 191 -36.81 -19.76 -42.12
CA PRO A 191 -36.90 -19.11 -40.82
C PRO A 191 -35.50 -18.90 -40.24
N PRO A 192 -35.27 -17.82 -39.45
CA PRO A 192 -33.93 -17.52 -38.96
C PRO A 192 -33.45 -18.61 -38.00
N PRO A 193 -32.19 -19.06 -38.11
CA PRO A 193 -31.62 -19.96 -37.11
C PRO A 193 -31.51 -19.20 -35.79
N ARG A 194 -31.85 -19.88 -34.69
CA ARG A 194 -31.69 -19.37 -33.32
C ARG A 194 -30.30 -18.75 -33.16
N PRO A 195 -30.15 -17.57 -32.52
CA PRO A 195 -28.85 -16.93 -32.37
C PRO A 195 -27.92 -17.87 -31.60
N ARG A 196 -26.96 -18.47 -32.33
CA ARG A 196 -25.84 -19.21 -31.73
C ARG A 196 -25.05 -18.18 -30.93
N ARG A 197 -25.13 -18.29 -29.60
CA ARG A 197 -24.26 -17.54 -28.68
C ARG A 197 -22.82 -17.93 -29.00
N TYR A 198 -22.13 -17.14 -29.81
CA TYR A 198 -20.68 -17.17 -29.87
C TYR A 198 -20.20 -16.65 -28.51
N VAL A 199 -19.93 -17.57 -27.59
CA VAL A 199 -19.16 -17.28 -26.37
C VAL A 199 -17.76 -16.99 -26.87
N GLN A 200 -17.44 -15.71 -27.05
CA GLN A 200 -16.08 -15.28 -27.35
C GLN A 200 -15.22 -15.73 -26.17
N GLU A 201 -14.38 -16.74 -26.38
CA GLU A 201 -13.52 -17.28 -25.34
C GLU A 201 -12.50 -16.22 -24.94
N ILE A 202 -12.81 -15.48 -23.88
CA ILE A 202 -11.93 -14.47 -23.29
C ILE A 202 -10.55 -15.09 -23.08
N SER A 203 -9.52 -14.46 -23.65
CA SER A 203 -8.14 -14.94 -23.54
C SER A 203 -7.73 -15.08 -22.07
N ARG A 204 -6.89 -16.07 -21.74
CA ARG A 204 -6.40 -16.28 -20.36
C ARG A 204 -5.79 -14.99 -19.77
N ALA A 205 -5.11 -14.19 -20.60
CA ALA A 205 -4.53 -12.92 -20.20
C ALA A 205 -5.60 -11.85 -19.86
N GLU A 206 -6.71 -11.83 -20.58
CA GLU A 206 -7.83 -10.90 -20.33
C GLU A 206 -8.58 -11.27 -19.05
N LYS A 207 -8.76 -12.56 -18.75
CA LYS A 207 -9.32 -13.03 -17.48
C LYS A 207 -8.46 -12.57 -16.30
N GLN A 208 -7.15 -12.74 -16.38
CA GLN A 208 -6.21 -12.28 -15.34
C GLN A 208 -6.26 -10.76 -15.16
N ARG A 209 -6.32 -10.00 -16.26
CA ARG A 209 -6.48 -8.53 -16.20
C ARG A 209 -7.80 -8.14 -15.54
N ALA A 210 -8.91 -8.77 -15.91
CA ALA A 210 -10.22 -8.52 -15.31
C ALA A 210 -10.23 -8.84 -13.80
N GLU A 211 -9.59 -9.93 -13.38
CA GLU A 211 -9.43 -10.28 -11.97
C GLU A 211 -8.57 -9.26 -11.21
N GLN A 212 -7.44 -8.84 -11.78
CA GLN A 212 -6.58 -7.80 -11.18
C GLN A 212 -7.33 -6.48 -11.04
N ILE A 213 -8.08 -6.07 -12.06
CA ILE A 213 -8.93 -4.88 -12.02
C ILE A 213 -9.98 -5.06 -10.93
N SER A 214 -10.70 -6.19 -10.88
CA SER A 214 -11.71 -6.46 -9.87
C SER A 214 -11.16 -6.38 -8.44
N ARG A 215 -9.97 -6.97 -8.18
CA ARG A 215 -9.27 -6.88 -6.89
C ARG A 215 -8.88 -5.45 -6.55
N LEU A 216 -8.32 -4.71 -7.50
CA LEU A 216 -7.98 -3.31 -7.29
C LEU A 216 -9.23 -2.49 -6.93
N MET A 217 -10.33 -2.68 -7.66
CA MET A 217 -11.60 -2.00 -7.37
C MET A 217 -12.13 -2.36 -5.99
N ALA A 218 -12.14 -3.65 -5.62
CA ALA A 218 -12.60 -4.09 -4.31
C ALA A 218 -11.75 -3.47 -3.19
N SER A 219 -10.41 -3.55 -3.29
CA SER A 219 -9.50 -2.96 -2.29
C SER A 219 -9.67 -1.45 -2.13
N LYS A 220 -9.95 -0.74 -3.23
CA LYS A 220 -10.04 0.72 -3.24
C LYS A 220 -11.37 1.23 -2.67
N TYR A 221 -12.46 0.50 -2.89
CA TYR A 221 -13.81 0.93 -2.50
C TYR A 221 -14.32 0.27 -1.21
N LEU A 222 -14.04 -1.01 -1.00
CA LEU A 222 -14.55 -1.77 0.14
C LEU A 222 -13.55 -1.82 1.31
N GLU A 223 -12.28 -1.45 1.08
CA GLU A 223 -11.20 -1.50 2.08
C GLU A 223 -11.14 -2.86 2.79
N ARG A 224 -11.45 -2.94 4.09
CA ARG A 224 -11.44 -4.19 4.87
C ARG A 224 -12.45 -5.22 4.35
N MET A 225 -13.63 -4.78 3.88
CA MET A 225 -14.65 -5.65 3.31
C MET A 225 -14.25 -6.27 1.96
N ALA A 226 -13.13 -5.83 1.38
CA ALA A 226 -12.58 -6.48 0.19
C ALA A 226 -12.20 -7.94 0.47
N HIS A 227 -11.73 -8.24 1.69
CA HIS A 227 -11.43 -9.61 2.12
C HIS A 227 -12.69 -10.47 2.14
N ASP A 228 -13.80 -9.95 2.66
CA ASP A 228 -15.10 -10.64 2.67
C ASP A 228 -15.58 -10.90 1.25
N LYS A 229 -15.41 -9.93 0.33
CA LYS A 229 -15.72 -10.14 -1.09
C LYS A 229 -14.90 -11.29 -1.66
N TYR A 230 -13.59 -11.33 -1.41
CA TYR A 230 -12.73 -12.42 -1.91
C TYR A 230 -13.15 -13.77 -1.35
N PHE A 231 -13.40 -13.84 -0.04
CA PHE A 231 -13.89 -15.03 0.63
C PHE A 231 -15.21 -15.51 0.02
N LEU A 232 -16.21 -14.64 -0.12
CA LEU A 232 -17.51 -14.99 -0.71
C LEU A 232 -17.39 -15.41 -2.18
N THR A 233 -16.52 -14.77 -2.97
CA THR A 233 -16.28 -15.19 -4.35
C THR A 233 -15.59 -16.55 -4.47
N ALA A 234 -14.72 -16.90 -3.52
CA ALA A 234 -14.10 -18.22 -3.45
C ALA A 234 -15.13 -19.26 -2.99
N LEU A 235 -15.89 -18.96 -1.93
CA LEU A 235 -16.94 -19.82 -1.38
C LEU A 235 -18.00 -20.19 -2.42
N CYS A 236 -18.39 -19.23 -3.28
CA CYS A 236 -19.35 -19.49 -4.36
C CYS A 236 -18.79 -20.39 -5.49
N LYS A 237 -17.46 -20.53 -5.60
CA LYS A 237 -16.78 -21.38 -6.57
C LYS A 237 -16.38 -22.74 -5.99
N ASP A 238 -16.41 -22.90 -4.67
CA ASP A 238 -15.96 -24.11 -4.00
C ASP A 238 -16.98 -25.25 -4.14
N GLU A 239 -16.61 -26.27 -4.92
CA GLU A 239 -17.43 -27.48 -5.13
C GLU A 239 -17.65 -28.28 -3.82
N ARG A 240 -16.78 -28.08 -2.83
CA ARG A 240 -16.82 -28.73 -1.51
C ARG A 240 -17.99 -28.29 -0.63
N LEU A 241 -18.70 -27.24 -1.01
CA LEU A 241 -19.87 -26.74 -0.28
C LEU A 241 -21.07 -27.70 -0.37
N VAL A 242 -21.08 -28.59 -1.36
CA VAL A 242 -22.11 -29.61 -1.54
C VAL A 242 -21.83 -30.78 -0.61
N SER A 243 -22.75 -31.02 0.33
CA SER A 243 -22.67 -32.08 1.33
C SER A 243 -23.83 -33.07 1.18
N ALA A 244 -23.80 -34.17 1.94
CA ALA A 244 -24.90 -35.14 1.97
C ALA A 244 -26.26 -34.50 2.36
N ASN A 245 -26.23 -33.41 3.13
CA ASN A 245 -27.43 -32.61 3.42
C ASN A 245 -27.70 -31.60 2.29
N LYS A 246 -28.45 -32.04 1.28
CA LYS A 246 -28.80 -31.24 0.10
C LYS A 246 -29.52 -29.93 0.45
N GLN A 247 -30.46 -29.95 1.41
CA GLN A 247 -31.21 -28.76 1.81
C GLN A 247 -30.33 -27.72 2.51
N GLY A 248 -29.43 -28.18 3.40
CA GLY A 248 -28.47 -27.31 4.07
C GLY A 248 -27.48 -26.67 3.09
N SER A 249 -26.95 -27.47 2.15
CA SER A 249 -26.02 -26.97 1.12
C SER A 249 -26.67 -25.95 0.19
N LEU A 250 -27.93 -26.15 -0.24
CA LEU A 250 -28.67 -25.16 -1.03
C LEU A 250 -28.87 -23.85 -0.27
N LYS A 251 -29.29 -23.93 1.01
CA LYS A 251 -29.47 -22.74 1.84
C LYS A 251 -28.16 -21.97 2.05
N LEU A 252 -27.04 -22.65 2.22
CA LEU A 252 -25.72 -22.02 2.36
C LEU A 252 -25.29 -21.33 1.05
N GLN A 253 -25.54 -21.95 -0.10
CA GLN A 253 -25.29 -21.34 -1.41
C GLN A 253 -26.13 -20.09 -1.63
N GLU A 254 -27.43 -20.14 -1.31
CA GLU A 254 -28.33 -18.98 -1.40
C GLU A 254 -27.85 -17.83 -0.50
N LEU A 255 -27.46 -18.12 0.73
CA LEU A 255 -26.92 -17.11 1.65
C LEU A 255 -25.61 -16.51 1.15
N ALA A 256 -24.69 -17.34 0.63
CA ALA A 256 -23.42 -16.87 0.07
C ALA A 256 -23.63 -15.97 -1.15
N HIS A 257 -24.54 -16.35 -2.06
CA HIS A 257 -24.89 -15.54 -3.23
C HIS A 257 -25.57 -14.23 -2.84
N LYS A 258 -26.48 -14.26 -1.86
CA LYS A 258 -27.13 -13.05 -1.35
C LYS A 258 -26.12 -12.10 -0.72
N ALA A 259 -25.25 -12.60 0.16
CA ALA A 259 -24.21 -11.80 0.79
C ALA A 259 -23.22 -11.21 -0.23
N LEU A 260 -22.82 -12.00 -1.24
CA LEU A 260 -21.96 -11.53 -2.32
C LEU A 260 -22.65 -10.41 -3.12
N ALA A 261 -23.93 -10.59 -3.47
CA ALA A 261 -24.71 -9.58 -4.19
C ALA A 261 -24.84 -8.28 -3.38
N ASP A 262 -25.02 -8.37 -2.06
CA ASP A 262 -25.09 -7.21 -1.18
C ASP A 262 -23.75 -6.45 -1.13
N VAL A 263 -22.62 -7.16 -1.04
CA VAL A 263 -21.28 -6.56 -1.09
C VAL A 263 -21.00 -5.92 -2.45
N GLU A 264 -21.41 -6.57 -3.55
CA GLU A 264 -21.25 -6.03 -4.90
C GLU A 264 -22.12 -4.80 -5.14
N LYS A 265 -23.36 -4.81 -4.66
CA LYS A 265 -24.26 -3.66 -4.67
C LYS A 265 -23.66 -2.49 -3.89
N ARG A 266 -23.11 -2.76 -2.70
CA ARG A 266 -22.41 -1.73 -1.91
C ARG A 266 -21.20 -1.18 -2.65
N GLN A 267 -20.41 -2.03 -3.31
CA GLN A 267 -19.28 -1.59 -4.12
C GLN A 267 -19.73 -0.70 -5.29
N ALA A 268 -20.82 -1.06 -5.98
CA ALA A 268 -21.38 -0.26 -7.07
C ALA A 268 -21.83 1.13 -6.57
N VAL A 269 -22.57 1.17 -5.45
CA VAL A 269 -23.00 2.41 -4.79
C VAL A 269 -21.80 3.30 -4.43
N LEU A 270 -20.72 2.73 -3.86
CA LEU A 270 -19.52 3.51 -3.52
C LEU A 270 -18.79 4.05 -4.76
N ARG A 271 -18.77 3.27 -5.84
CA ARG A 271 -18.20 3.68 -7.12
C ARG A 271 -19.01 4.81 -7.77
N GLU A 272 -20.34 4.76 -7.68
CA GLU A 272 -21.23 5.82 -8.17
C GLU A 272 -21.08 7.11 -7.36
N ARG A 273 -20.96 7.00 -6.03
CA ARG A 273 -20.69 8.16 -5.16
C ARG A 273 -19.35 8.82 -5.44
N ARG A 274 -18.31 8.02 -5.72
CA ARG A 274 -16.94 8.50 -5.94
C ARG A 274 -16.26 7.71 -7.07
N PRO A 275 -16.31 8.18 -8.32
CA PRO A 275 -15.65 7.51 -9.42
C PRO A 275 -14.13 7.52 -9.25
N LEU A 276 -13.45 6.61 -9.96
CA LEU A 276 -12.04 6.30 -9.71
C LEU A 276 -11.08 7.49 -9.86
N TYR A 277 -11.37 8.41 -10.78
CA TYR A 277 -10.53 9.58 -10.99
C TYR A 277 -10.59 10.51 -9.77
N ALA A 278 -11.78 10.76 -9.22
CA ALA A 278 -11.96 11.53 -7.98
C ALA A 278 -11.30 10.82 -6.79
N ALA A 279 -11.50 9.50 -6.68
CA ALA A 279 -10.88 8.69 -5.63
C ALA A 279 -9.33 8.60 -5.74
N ARG A 280 -8.77 8.86 -6.93
CA ARG A 280 -7.32 8.93 -7.18
C ARG A 280 -6.76 10.33 -6.95
N ALA A 281 -7.52 11.40 -7.16
CA ALA A 281 -7.04 12.79 -7.04
C ALA A 281 -6.48 13.15 -5.65
N LEU A 282 -7.00 12.53 -4.58
CA LEU A 282 -6.52 12.74 -3.20
C LEU A 282 -5.22 11.97 -2.87
N GLY A 283 -4.86 10.96 -3.68
CA GLY A 283 -3.71 10.07 -3.45
C GLY A 283 -2.30 10.64 -3.72
N PRO A 284 -2.09 11.46 -4.76
CA PRO A 284 -0.79 12.03 -5.10
C PRO A 284 -0.13 12.78 -3.95
N ALA A 285 -0.85 13.68 -3.26
CA ALA A 285 -0.30 14.49 -2.17
C ALA A 285 0.20 13.64 -1.00
N ALA A 286 -0.55 12.60 -0.62
CA ALA A 286 -0.13 11.66 0.43
C ALA A 286 1.08 10.83 -0.01
N ARG A 287 1.11 10.37 -1.27
CA ARG A 287 2.25 9.63 -1.84
C ARG A 287 3.52 10.47 -1.91
N THR A 288 3.41 11.74 -2.30
CA THR A 288 4.55 12.65 -2.32
C THR A 288 5.08 12.92 -0.93
N ARG A 289 4.21 13.07 0.08
CA ARG A 289 4.63 13.21 1.50
C ARG A 289 5.39 11.98 1.99
N LEU A 290 4.86 10.78 1.74
CA LEU A 290 5.52 9.52 2.11
C LEU A 290 6.86 9.33 1.39
N SER A 291 6.94 9.69 0.11
CA SER A 291 8.19 9.63 -0.65
C SER A 291 9.25 10.59 -0.11
N ARG A 292 8.85 11.83 0.23
CA ARG A 292 9.74 12.82 0.87
C ARG A 292 10.26 12.31 2.21
N ALA A 293 9.39 11.83 3.09
CA ALA A 293 9.78 11.27 4.39
C ALA A 293 10.76 10.10 4.25
N ARG A 294 10.54 9.19 3.29
CA ARG A 294 11.48 8.08 3.00
C ARG A 294 12.84 8.58 2.52
N LYS A 295 12.87 9.59 1.64
CA LYS A 295 14.13 10.19 1.16
C LYS A 295 14.88 10.86 2.31
N GLU A 296 14.18 11.62 3.15
CA GLU A 296 14.75 12.29 4.32
C GLU A 296 15.37 11.28 5.29
N GLN A 297 14.65 10.20 5.62
CA GLN A 297 15.18 9.12 6.46
C GLN A 297 16.46 8.51 5.87
N LEU A 298 16.46 8.23 4.56
CA LEU A 298 17.64 7.70 3.88
C LEU A 298 18.81 8.69 3.90
N THR A 299 18.56 9.99 3.72
CA THR A 299 19.64 10.99 3.81
C THR A 299 20.20 11.11 5.22
N HIS A 300 19.37 10.96 6.25
CA HIS A 300 19.81 11.02 7.64
C HIS A 300 20.68 9.81 7.99
N THR A 301 20.27 8.61 7.60
CA THR A 301 21.08 7.39 7.84
C THR A 301 22.39 7.41 7.06
N GLN A 302 22.40 7.94 5.82
CA GLN A 302 23.64 8.14 5.07
C GLN A 302 24.62 9.08 5.79
N LYS A 303 24.12 10.19 6.35
CA LYS A 303 24.95 11.13 7.12
C LYS A 303 25.54 10.48 8.37
N GLN A 304 24.73 9.72 9.11
CA GLN A 304 25.20 8.97 10.29
C GLN A 304 26.31 7.99 9.93
N HIS A 305 26.13 7.20 8.87
CA HIS A 305 27.15 6.25 8.44
C HIS A 305 28.43 6.94 7.95
N ALA A 306 28.32 8.11 7.32
CA ALA A 306 29.48 8.91 6.95
C ALA A 306 30.22 9.46 8.18
N THR A 307 29.51 9.89 9.23
CA THR A 307 30.14 10.34 10.48
C THR A 307 30.80 9.19 11.23
N ASP A 308 30.17 8.00 11.24
CA ASP A 308 30.73 6.81 11.87
C ASP A 308 32.03 6.36 11.17
N ALA A 309 32.02 6.35 9.84
CA ALA A 309 33.21 6.01 9.04
C ALA A 309 34.37 7.00 9.31
N ARG A 310 34.09 8.30 9.38
CA ARG A 310 35.10 9.32 9.73
C ARG A 310 35.63 9.12 11.15
N ARG A 311 34.77 8.77 12.11
CA ARG A 311 35.20 8.49 13.49
C ARG A 311 36.18 7.33 13.54
N LEU A 312 35.90 6.23 12.83
CA LEU A 312 36.80 5.07 12.76
C LEU A 312 38.17 5.43 12.18
N ILE A 313 38.20 6.30 11.17
CA ILE A 313 39.46 6.79 10.57
C ILE A 313 40.21 7.66 11.56
N GLN A 314 39.53 8.60 12.21
CA GLN A 314 40.15 9.47 13.22
C GLN A 314 40.72 8.69 14.40
N THR A 315 40.04 7.63 14.86
CA THR A 315 40.59 6.77 15.92
C THR A 315 41.83 6.02 15.47
N ALA A 316 41.90 5.57 14.22
CA ALA A 316 43.10 4.92 13.69
C ALA A 316 44.26 5.93 13.53
N GLN A 317 43.95 7.16 13.12
CA GLN A 317 44.91 8.26 13.00
C GLN A 317 45.49 8.69 14.37
N SER A 318 44.66 8.85 15.40
CA SER A 318 45.14 9.24 16.72
C SER A 318 46.08 8.20 17.33
N ILE A 319 45.76 6.91 17.18
CA ILE A 319 46.62 5.81 17.64
C ILE A 319 47.92 5.75 16.83
N TYR A 320 47.86 6.06 15.53
CA TYR A 320 49.04 6.20 14.70
C TYR A 320 49.96 7.33 15.19
N GLU A 321 49.40 8.48 15.58
CA GLU A 321 50.15 9.60 16.17
C GLU A 321 50.77 9.26 17.53
N GLU A 322 50.08 8.46 18.34
CA GLU A 322 50.59 7.88 19.61
C GLU A 322 51.74 6.86 19.38
N ARG A 323 52.00 6.48 18.12
CA ARG A 323 53.03 5.54 17.67
C ARG A 323 52.86 4.10 18.21
N ASP A 324 51.64 3.70 18.55
CA ASP A 324 51.30 2.32 18.90
C ASP A 324 50.88 1.54 17.64
N THR A 325 51.85 0.87 17.00
CA THR A 325 51.62 0.25 15.69
C THR A 325 50.68 -0.95 15.73
N ALA A 326 50.71 -1.77 16.79
CA ALA A 326 49.87 -2.97 16.88
C ALA A 326 48.38 -2.58 17.00
N LYS A 327 48.05 -1.67 17.92
CA LYS A 327 46.68 -1.19 18.09
C LYS A 327 46.18 -0.42 16.87
N CYS A 328 47.06 0.33 16.21
CA CYS A 328 46.70 1.03 14.97
C CYS A 328 46.25 0.04 13.88
N LEU A 329 47.00 -1.05 13.68
CA LEU A 329 46.65 -2.08 12.72
C LEU A 329 45.33 -2.79 13.07
N GLU A 330 45.12 -3.16 14.34
CA GLU A 330 43.86 -3.78 14.79
C GLU A 330 42.65 -2.87 14.56
N GLN A 331 42.76 -1.58 14.90
CA GLN A 331 41.68 -0.61 14.69
C GLN A 331 41.44 -0.30 13.22
N ALA A 332 42.50 -0.25 12.40
CA ALA A 332 42.36 -0.06 10.96
C ALA A 332 41.68 -1.26 10.29
N GLU A 333 42.04 -2.50 10.66
CA GLU A 333 41.36 -3.70 10.15
C GLU A 333 39.89 -3.75 10.59
N PHE A 334 39.60 -3.43 11.84
CA PHE A 334 38.23 -3.32 12.34
C PHE A 334 37.44 -2.26 11.56
N GLY A 335 38.02 -1.08 11.34
CA GLY A 335 37.41 0.00 10.57
C GLY A 335 37.11 -0.41 9.13
N MET A 336 38.07 -1.07 8.47
CA MET A 336 37.89 -1.61 7.12
C MET A 336 36.73 -2.61 7.06
N GLU A 337 36.62 -3.52 8.04
CA GLU A 337 35.54 -4.51 8.08
C GLU A 337 34.16 -3.85 8.28
N GLN A 338 34.03 -2.90 9.21
CA GLN A 338 32.77 -2.20 9.45
C GLN A 338 32.29 -1.43 8.23
N ILE A 339 33.22 -0.73 7.54
CA ILE A 339 32.91 0.01 6.31
C ILE A 339 32.61 -0.97 5.17
N ALA A 340 33.35 -2.07 5.05
CA ALA A 340 33.15 -3.10 4.03
C ALA A 340 31.76 -3.76 4.11
N ARG A 341 31.20 -3.95 5.31
CA ARG A 341 29.85 -4.53 5.50
C ARG A 341 28.70 -3.63 5.00
N LYS A 342 28.92 -2.31 4.86
CA LYS A 342 27.86 -1.39 4.42
C LYS A 342 27.70 -1.38 2.89
N PRO A 343 26.46 -1.39 2.37
CA PRO A 343 26.20 -1.29 0.94
C PRO A 343 26.41 0.14 0.42
N ALA A 344 26.73 0.28 -0.87
CA ALA A 344 27.00 1.57 -1.51
C ALA A 344 25.82 2.56 -1.43
N ASN A 345 24.58 2.07 -1.35
CA ASN A 345 23.37 2.89 -1.20
C ASN A 345 23.33 3.64 0.15
N LEU A 346 23.90 3.05 1.21
CA LEU A 346 23.90 3.62 2.56
C LEU A 346 25.15 4.43 2.88
N LEU A 347 26.27 4.13 2.21
CA LEU A 347 27.51 4.88 2.36
C LEU A 347 28.05 5.26 0.97
N PRO A 348 27.60 6.40 0.41
CA PRO A 348 28.12 6.88 -0.86
C PRO A 348 29.61 7.22 -0.70
N GLY A 349 30.44 6.83 -1.66
CA GLY A 349 31.88 7.09 -1.63
C GLY A 349 32.67 6.26 -0.60
N LYS A 350 32.12 5.11 -0.17
CA LYS A 350 32.77 4.08 0.67
C LYS A 350 34.27 3.87 0.37
N ASP A 351 34.61 3.96 -0.90
CA ASP A 351 35.92 3.66 -1.44
C ASP A 351 37.01 4.62 -0.95
N LYS A 352 36.65 5.89 -0.75
CA LYS A 352 37.54 6.92 -0.24
C LYS A 352 37.93 6.62 1.21
N PHE A 353 36.95 6.25 2.03
CA PHE A 353 37.17 5.90 3.44
C PHE A 353 38.06 4.64 3.58
N LEU A 354 37.87 3.64 2.72
CA LEU A 354 38.74 2.46 2.70
C LEU A 354 40.17 2.80 2.26
N GLN A 355 40.32 3.68 1.27
CA GLN A 355 41.63 4.14 0.82
C GLN A 355 42.38 4.86 1.94
N GLU A 356 41.74 5.78 2.67
CA GLU A 356 42.35 6.49 3.81
C GLU A 356 42.86 5.50 4.88
N LEU A 357 42.08 4.45 5.18
CA LEU A 357 42.52 3.39 6.10
C LEU A 357 43.70 2.59 5.55
N HIS A 358 43.71 2.26 4.26
CA HIS A 358 44.86 1.57 3.64
C HIS A 358 46.13 2.42 3.68
N ASP A 359 46.01 3.74 3.51
CA ASP A 359 47.14 4.67 3.56
C ASP A 359 47.72 4.77 4.98
N ILE A 360 46.86 4.81 6.01
CA ILE A 360 47.28 4.76 7.43
C ILE A 360 48.05 3.47 7.72
N VAL A 361 47.50 2.32 7.29
CA VAL A 361 48.15 1.01 7.45
C VAL A 361 49.49 0.97 6.72
N GLY A 362 49.54 1.51 5.49
CA GLY A 362 50.76 1.63 4.71
C GLY A 362 51.84 2.43 5.43
N ASN A 363 51.47 3.59 5.99
CA ASN A 363 52.37 4.45 6.75
C ASN A 363 52.85 3.78 8.04
N ALA A 364 51.98 3.07 8.76
CA ALA A 364 52.34 2.31 9.94
C ALA A 364 53.41 1.24 9.64
N PHE A 365 53.26 0.49 8.54
CA PHE A 365 54.28 -0.48 8.12
C PHE A 365 55.58 0.17 7.62
N LEU A 366 55.50 1.34 6.98
CA LEU A 366 56.68 2.09 6.56
C LEU A 366 57.49 2.58 7.76
N ASP A 367 56.84 3.08 8.81
CA ASP A 367 57.50 3.58 10.02
C ASP A 367 58.23 2.48 10.81
N GLN A 368 57.70 1.25 10.79
CA GLN A 368 58.38 0.07 11.33
C GLN A 368 59.72 -0.18 10.62
N LYS A 369 59.79 0.07 9.30
CA LYS A 369 60.96 -0.24 8.47
C LYS A 369 61.91 0.95 8.28
N ARG A 370 61.56 2.14 8.76
CA ARG A 370 62.33 3.37 8.52
C ARG A 370 63.55 3.49 9.45
N VAL A 371 64.74 3.40 8.89
CA VAL A 371 65.99 3.78 9.56
C VAL A 371 66.34 5.21 9.12
N ARG A 372 66.36 6.17 10.05
CA ARG A 372 66.76 7.57 9.77
C ARG A 372 68.18 7.79 10.26
N GLU A 373 68.98 8.56 9.54
CA GLU A 373 70.33 8.95 9.96
C GLU A 373 70.32 9.83 11.22
N SER A 374 69.25 10.59 11.44
CA SER A 374 69.06 11.43 12.64
C SER A 374 68.88 10.65 13.95
N LYS A 375 68.90 9.32 13.92
CA LYS A 375 68.71 8.46 15.10
C LYS A 375 70.06 8.02 15.64
N SER A 376 70.14 7.83 16.96
CA SER A 376 71.31 7.24 17.60
C SER A 376 71.69 5.92 16.93
N GLU A 377 72.99 5.67 16.77
CA GLU A 377 73.54 4.43 16.22
C GLU A 377 72.95 3.20 16.90
N ALA A 378 72.85 3.22 18.23
CA ALA A 378 72.26 2.15 19.01
C ALA A 378 70.78 1.86 18.64
N ASP A 379 70.00 2.88 18.30
CA ASP A 379 68.59 2.70 17.91
C ASP A 379 68.46 2.23 16.45
N ARG A 380 69.42 2.59 15.58
CA ARG A 380 69.52 2.08 14.21
C ARG A 380 69.88 0.60 14.19
N GLU A 381 70.87 0.19 14.98
CA GLU A 381 71.28 -1.21 15.13
C GLU A 381 70.16 -2.07 15.72
N ARG A 382 69.48 -1.60 16.77
CA ARG A 382 68.32 -2.30 17.34
C ARG A 382 67.22 -2.51 16.31
N ARG A 383 66.89 -1.49 15.51
CA ARG A 383 65.92 -1.62 14.42
C ARG A 383 66.37 -2.63 13.37
N ALA A 384 67.66 -2.63 12.99
CA ALA A 384 68.20 -3.61 12.06
C ALA A 384 68.11 -5.05 12.61
N PHE A 385 68.45 -5.26 13.88
CA PHE A 385 68.32 -6.57 14.53
C PHE A 385 66.87 -7.07 14.59
N ILE A 386 65.92 -6.18 14.90
CA ILE A 386 64.50 -6.53 14.93
C ILE A 386 64.00 -6.87 13.52
N LEU A 387 64.40 -6.11 12.50
CA LEU A 387 64.05 -6.39 11.09
C LEU A 387 64.63 -7.71 10.59
N LEU A 388 65.83 -8.08 11.05
CA LEU A 388 66.48 -9.36 10.76
C LEU A 388 65.95 -10.53 11.62
N GLY A 389 65.04 -10.25 12.57
CA GLY A 389 64.42 -11.26 13.43
C GLY A 389 65.30 -11.75 14.59
N MET A 390 66.39 -11.05 14.90
CA MET A 390 67.30 -11.36 16.00
C MET A 390 66.69 -10.93 17.35
N ALA A 391 66.97 -11.69 18.41
CA ALA A 391 66.49 -11.38 19.75
C ALA A 391 67.25 -10.18 20.34
N VAL A 392 66.52 -9.19 20.85
CA VAL A 392 67.07 -8.03 21.56
C VAL A 392 66.88 -8.23 23.07
N SER A 393 67.96 -8.11 23.85
CA SER A 393 68.02 -8.54 25.25
C SER A 393 67.42 -7.56 26.28
N ARG A 394 66.86 -6.41 25.88
CA ARG A 394 66.24 -5.42 26.79
C ARG A 394 64.93 -4.84 26.23
N GLU A 395 63.90 -4.75 27.07
CA GLU A 395 62.66 -3.97 26.84
C GLU A 395 62.95 -2.44 26.89
N PRO A 396 62.19 -1.58 26.19
CA PRO A 396 62.74 -0.91 25.00
C PRO A 396 63.29 0.50 25.22
N SER A 397 64.10 0.93 24.23
CA SER A 397 64.36 2.33 23.86
C SER A 397 63.09 3.18 23.89
N ARG A 398 63.21 4.51 24.08
CA ARG A 398 62.11 5.51 24.02
C ARG A 398 61.27 5.49 22.72
N ASP A 399 61.65 4.69 21.73
CA ASP A 399 60.98 4.51 20.46
C ASP A 399 59.83 3.47 20.57
N SER A 400 58.61 3.95 20.77
CA SER A 400 57.38 3.15 20.92
C SER A 400 57.01 2.31 19.71
N VAL A 401 57.62 2.59 18.55
CA VAL A 401 57.38 1.90 17.26
C VAL A 401 57.82 0.43 17.29
N LEU A 402 58.71 0.05 18.21
CA LEU A 402 59.29 -1.30 18.33
C LEU A 402 58.51 -2.23 19.27
N ARG A 403 57.38 -1.78 19.84
CA ARG A 403 56.73 -2.50 20.95
C ARG A 403 56.16 -3.87 20.63
N VAL A 404 56.01 -4.27 19.37
CA VAL A 404 55.45 -5.58 19.05
C VAL A 404 56.13 -6.10 17.78
N ARG A 405 56.87 -7.22 17.91
CA ARG A 405 57.12 -8.13 16.79
C ARG A 405 55.76 -8.38 16.14
N PRO A 406 55.55 -8.21 14.82
CA PRO A 406 54.24 -8.42 14.24
C PRO A 406 53.68 -9.76 14.77
N PRO A 407 52.43 -9.76 15.24
CA PRO A 407 51.89 -10.83 16.06
C PRO A 407 52.14 -12.17 15.38
N ALA A 408 52.42 -13.20 16.19
CA ALA A 408 52.46 -14.57 15.70
C ALA A 408 51.26 -14.82 14.77
N PRO A 409 51.42 -15.62 13.69
CA PRO A 409 50.37 -15.81 12.71
C PRO A 409 49.06 -16.16 13.43
N PRO A 410 47.93 -15.52 13.07
CA PRO A 410 46.66 -15.81 13.71
C PRO A 410 46.39 -17.31 13.66
N ARG A 411 45.77 -17.87 14.71
CA ARG A 411 45.46 -19.31 14.79
C ARG A 411 44.76 -19.83 13.51
N ASP A 412 44.03 -18.95 12.82
CA ASP A 412 43.31 -19.22 11.56
C ASP A 412 44.01 -18.66 10.29
N ALA A 413 45.34 -18.61 10.25
CA ALA A 413 46.09 -18.06 9.11
C ALA A 413 45.71 -18.66 7.75
N LYS A 414 45.40 -19.97 7.69
CA LYS A 414 44.95 -20.65 6.45
C LYS A 414 43.62 -20.10 5.91
N VAL A 415 42.68 -19.79 6.80
CA VAL A 415 41.38 -19.23 6.42
C VAL A 415 41.56 -17.79 5.94
N ARG A 416 42.37 -17.00 6.67
CA ARG A 416 42.68 -15.63 6.29
C ARG A 416 43.35 -15.54 4.91
N ILE A 417 44.34 -16.40 4.62
CA ILE A 417 44.99 -16.46 3.30
C ILE A 417 43.96 -16.69 2.19
N ARG A 418 43.06 -17.68 2.33
CA ARG A 418 42.01 -17.95 1.34
C ARG A 418 41.08 -16.75 1.13
N THR A 419 40.71 -16.06 2.20
CA THR A 419 39.86 -14.86 2.12
C THR A 419 40.57 -13.73 1.37
N LEU A 420 41.86 -13.51 1.66
CA LEU A 420 42.67 -12.49 0.98
C LEU A 420 42.92 -12.83 -0.50
N GLU A 421 43.15 -14.10 -0.85
CA GLU A 421 43.29 -14.55 -2.25
C GLU A 421 41.99 -14.31 -3.05
N ARG A 422 40.83 -14.61 -2.44
CA ARG A 422 39.51 -14.28 -3.03
C ARG A 422 39.34 -12.77 -3.20
N ALA A 423 39.66 -11.99 -2.18
CA ALA A 423 39.59 -10.53 -2.26
C ALA A 423 40.53 -9.97 -3.36
N LEU A 424 41.73 -10.53 -3.52
CA LEU A 424 42.68 -10.12 -4.55
C LEU A 424 42.17 -10.40 -5.97
N SER A 425 41.42 -11.48 -6.15
CA SER A 425 40.78 -11.80 -7.45
C SER A 425 39.66 -10.83 -7.81
N MET A 426 38.97 -10.26 -6.80
CA MET A 426 37.84 -9.34 -6.99
C MET A 426 38.26 -7.87 -6.98
N SER A 427 39.37 -7.53 -6.35
CA SER A 427 39.81 -6.14 -6.17
C SER A 427 40.46 -5.57 -7.42
N THR A 428 39.95 -4.43 -7.87
CA THR A 428 40.50 -3.62 -8.97
C THR A 428 41.36 -2.45 -8.49
N ARG A 429 41.35 -2.11 -7.20
CA ARG A 429 41.94 -0.87 -6.68
C ARG A 429 43.42 -1.00 -6.35
N PRO A 430 44.25 0.00 -6.66
CA PRO A 430 45.69 -0.11 -6.45
C PRO A 430 46.09 -0.17 -4.95
N SER A 431 45.48 0.66 -4.10
CA SER A 431 45.77 0.70 -2.65
C SER A 431 45.36 -0.60 -1.94
N GLU A 432 44.14 -1.07 -2.20
CA GLU A 432 43.62 -2.34 -1.69
C GLU A 432 44.46 -3.52 -2.18
N ARG A 433 44.79 -3.60 -3.47
CA ARG A 433 45.65 -4.67 -4.02
C ARG A 433 47.04 -4.66 -3.40
N CYS A 434 47.64 -3.48 -3.19
CA CYS A 434 48.93 -3.34 -2.52
C CYS A 434 48.87 -3.89 -1.09
N TYR A 435 47.83 -3.53 -0.33
CA TYR A 435 47.58 -4.06 1.02
C TYR A 435 47.39 -5.58 1.01
N LEU A 436 46.52 -6.11 0.14
CA LEU A 436 46.23 -7.55 0.04
C LEU A 436 47.49 -8.36 -0.32
N LEU A 437 48.28 -7.90 -1.29
CA LEU A 437 49.53 -8.55 -1.69
C LEU A 437 50.58 -8.50 -0.55
N HIS A 438 50.65 -7.38 0.18
CA HIS A 438 51.54 -7.24 1.32
C HIS A 438 51.17 -8.22 2.46
N GLU A 439 49.90 -8.29 2.81
CA GLU A 439 49.36 -9.18 3.84
C GLU A 439 49.52 -10.66 3.46
N LEU A 440 49.25 -11.01 2.19
CA LEU A 440 49.50 -12.36 1.69
C LEU A 440 50.98 -12.73 1.76
N ALA A 441 51.89 -11.81 1.40
CA ALA A 441 53.32 -12.06 1.51
C ALA A 441 53.74 -12.31 2.96
N ARG A 442 53.27 -11.47 3.89
CA ARG A 442 53.53 -11.58 5.33
C ARG A 442 53.05 -12.93 5.89
N LEU A 443 51.77 -13.26 5.71
CA LEU A 443 51.17 -14.49 6.24
C LEU A 443 51.82 -15.76 5.66
N ASN A 444 52.23 -15.75 4.40
CA ASN A 444 52.94 -16.89 3.81
C ASN A 444 54.35 -17.08 4.38
N ILE A 445 55.04 -15.99 4.73
CA ILE A 445 56.34 -16.05 5.42
C ILE A 445 56.14 -16.62 6.84
N ASP A 446 55.15 -16.11 7.58
CA ASP A 446 54.86 -16.56 8.94
C ASP A 446 54.43 -18.03 9.00
N THR A 447 53.74 -18.53 7.97
CA THR A 447 53.35 -19.95 7.83
C THR A 447 54.44 -20.85 7.24
N LYS A 448 55.69 -20.37 7.18
CA LYS A 448 56.87 -21.12 6.69
C LYS A 448 56.79 -21.52 5.21
N GLN A 449 56.12 -20.73 4.38
CA GLN A 449 56.06 -20.89 2.91
C GLN A 449 56.77 -19.71 2.19
N PRO A 450 58.11 -19.58 2.31
CA PRO A 450 58.85 -18.39 1.87
C PRO A 450 58.81 -18.19 0.35
N LEU A 451 58.77 -19.26 -0.43
CA LEU A 451 58.71 -19.19 -1.90
C LEU A 451 57.44 -18.47 -2.38
N LYS A 452 56.28 -18.83 -1.81
CA LYS A 452 55.01 -18.18 -2.13
C LYS A 452 54.98 -16.73 -1.64
N GLY A 453 55.51 -16.47 -0.45
CA GLY A 453 55.68 -15.12 0.07
C GLY A 453 56.48 -14.23 -0.89
N ARG A 454 57.58 -14.75 -1.45
CA ARG A 454 58.42 -14.05 -2.43
C ARG A 454 57.67 -13.75 -3.73
N VAL A 455 56.83 -14.67 -4.21
CA VAL A 455 55.99 -14.45 -5.39
C VAL A 455 54.98 -13.31 -5.16
N TYR A 456 54.31 -13.27 -4.01
CA TYR A 456 53.37 -12.18 -3.72
C TYR A 456 54.09 -10.84 -3.51
N ALA A 457 55.27 -10.84 -2.89
CA ALA A 457 56.09 -9.64 -2.73
C ALA A 457 56.58 -9.07 -4.07
N THR A 458 57.08 -9.92 -4.97
CA THR A 458 57.51 -9.50 -6.33
C THR A 458 56.33 -8.99 -7.15
N LYS A 459 55.15 -9.60 -7.03
CA LYS A 459 53.90 -9.07 -7.63
C LYS A 459 53.53 -7.69 -7.10
N CYS A 460 53.74 -7.43 -5.81
CA CYS A 460 53.49 -6.11 -5.23
C CYS A 460 54.44 -5.04 -5.77
N GLN A 461 55.72 -5.38 -5.97
CA GLN A 461 56.72 -4.47 -6.54
C GLN A 461 56.47 -4.18 -8.02
N THR A 462 56.23 -5.23 -8.82
CA THR A 462 55.96 -5.10 -10.27
C THR A 462 54.65 -4.37 -10.56
N GLY A 463 53.62 -4.58 -9.72
CA GLY A 463 52.36 -3.85 -9.83
C GLY A 463 52.50 -2.33 -9.68
N LYS A 464 53.48 -1.86 -8.89
CA LYS A 464 53.78 -0.42 -8.77
C LYS A 464 54.49 0.15 -10.00
N ALA A 465 55.35 -0.62 -10.66
CA ALA A 465 56.06 -0.17 -11.87
C ALA A 465 55.08 0.17 -13.01
N HIS A 466 54.10 -0.70 -13.25
CA HIS A 466 53.07 -0.46 -14.28
C HIS A 466 52.08 0.67 -13.93
N SER A 467 51.87 1.01 -12.65
CA SER A 467 51.03 2.16 -12.28
C SER A 467 51.77 3.51 -12.40
N VAL A 468 53.08 3.51 -12.18
CA VAL A 468 53.92 4.72 -12.32
C VAL A 468 54.14 5.07 -13.79
N GLU A 469 54.35 4.08 -14.67
CA GLU A 469 54.46 4.28 -16.13
C GLU A 469 53.16 4.80 -16.78
N ARG A 470 51.99 4.39 -16.26
CA ARG A 470 50.69 4.89 -16.74
C ARG A 470 50.37 6.32 -16.31
N ASN A 471 50.91 6.79 -15.19
CA ASN A 471 50.72 8.17 -14.74
C ASN A 471 51.72 9.14 -15.37
N LEU A 472 52.88 8.65 -15.84
CA LEU A 472 53.86 9.45 -16.59
C LEU A 472 53.52 9.60 -18.08
N SER A 473 52.54 8.85 -18.59
CA SER A 473 52.03 8.95 -19.97
C SER A 473 50.75 9.79 -20.08
N LEU A 474 50.28 10.38 -18.98
CA LEU A 474 49.10 11.24 -18.88
C LEU A 474 49.41 12.67 -18.38
N CYS A 475 50.69 13.03 -18.29
CA CYS A 475 51.20 14.40 -18.26
C CYS A 475 52.00 14.62 -19.55
#